data_AF-N9URT9-F1
#
_entry.id   AF-N9URT9-F1
#
_cell.length_a   1.000
_cell.length_b   1.000
_cell.length_c   1.000
_cell.angle_alpha   90.00
_cell.angle_beta   90.00
_cell.angle_gamma   90.00
#
_symmetry.space_group_name_H-M   'P 1'
#
loop_
_entity.id
_entity.type
_entity.pdbx_description
1 polymer ?
#
loop_
_entity_poly.entity_id
_entity_poly.type
_entity_poly.pdbx_seq_one_letter_code
_entity_poly.pdbx_strand_id
1 'polypeptide(L)'
;MRKAATVAVAPATDGTLLPILGSDLALAKLIGDGGDVMREGGVVLVTGRAYATRACVVPAEEIFYDQAARPDGKGPWLGEADKISWRDEASGYDCIILRDTEDGFLSGYVGIPHDHPLWGWDNGAVPSDIGIEVHGGLTYSRLCEEGPSPARRLAVEARRICHVTLRPAVYHPVTHATDHRVEDPHAWWFGFSCDHAYDLIPRHAQGSSRPKSSELARTYRDDAYVVRETVALAAQLRAIAEGDAAPQRDDQPPPIGLDPSRGGGRGRL
;
A
#
# COMPACT_ATOMS: atom_id res chain seq x y z
N MET A 1 28.50 -9.25 -16.01
CA MET A 1 27.41 -8.48 -16.63
C MET A 1 26.13 -9.32 -16.60
N ARG A 2 25.17 -9.02 -15.72
CA ARG A 2 23.85 -9.67 -15.78
C ARG A 2 23.06 -9.01 -16.92
N LYS A 3 22.57 -9.82 -17.86
CA LYS A 3 21.77 -9.38 -19.01
C LYS A 3 20.53 -8.65 -18.45
N ALA A 4 20.27 -7.42 -18.87
CA ALA A 4 19.03 -6.73 -18.52
C ALA A 4 17.86 -7.59 -19.01
N ALA A 5 16.95 -7.95 -18.09
CA ALA A 5 15.75 -8.67 -18.47
C ALA A 5 14.93 -7.75 -19.39
N THR A 6 14.61 -8.21 -20.60
CA THR A 6 13.75 -7.46 -21.50
C THR A 6 12.34 -7.45 -20.91
N VAL A 7 11.86 -6.28 -20.51
CA VAL A 7 10.47 -6.11 -20.07
C VAL A 7 9.58 -6.22 -21.29
N ALA A 8 8.72 -7.24 -21.33
CA ALA A 8 7.76 -7.41 -22.40
C ALA A 8 6.53 -6.54 -22.09
N VAL A 9 6.15 -5.65 -23.01
CA VAL A 9 4.95 -4.80 -22.92
C VAL A 9 3.91 -5.35 -23.89
N ALA A 10 2.65 -5.48 -23.43
CA ALA A 10 1.53 -5.85 -24.28
C ALA A 10 0.26 -5.07 -23.87
N PRO A 11 -0.74 -4.93 -24.75
CA PRO A 11 -2.03 -4.35 -24.38
C PRO A 11 -2.72 -5.18 -23.29
N ALA A 12 -3.18 -4.52 -22.23
CA ALA A 12 -3.91 -5.14 -21.14
C ALA A 12 -5.38 -5.36 -21.52
N THR A 13 -5.67 -6.30 -22.43
CA THR A 13 -7.05 -6.78 -22.70
C THR A 13 -7.36 -8.01 -21.85
N ASP A 14 -8.64 -8.33 -21.63
CA ASP A 14 -9.05 -9.46 -20.79
C ASP A 14 -8.47 -10.79 -21.29
N GLY A 15 -8.39 -10.98 -22.61
CA GLY A 15 -7.78 -12.15 -23.24
C GLY A 15 -6.27 -12.28 -23.01
N THR A 16 -5.58 -11.16 -22.75
CA THR A 16 -4.14 -11.14 -22.41
C THR A 16 -3.91 -11.24 -20.91
N LEU A 17 -4.77 -10.59 -20.10
CA LEU A 17 -4.62 -10.52 -18.64
C LEU A 17 -4.90 -11.86 -17.96
N LEU A 18 -5.97 -12.58 -18.35
CA LEU A 18 -6.33 -13.82 -17.67
C LEU A 18 -5.20 -14.87 -17.67
N PRO A 19 -4.55 -15.20 -18.81
CA PRO A 19 -3.45 -16.15 -18.83
C PRO A 19 -2.21 -15.66 -18.06
N ILE A 20 -2.00 -14.35 -17.95
CA ILE A 20 -0.85 -13.74 -17.26
C ILE A 20 -1.05 -13.77 -15.73
N LEU A 21 -2.23 -13.35 -15.26
CA LEU A 21 -2.55 -13.27 -13.83
C LEU A 21 -2.85 -14.65 -13.24
N GLY A 22 -3.39 -15.57 -14.06
CA GLY A 22 -3.77 -16.91 -13.64
C GLY A 22 -4.88 -16.96 -12.60
N SER A 23 -5.70 -15.90 -12.52
CA SER A 23 -6.78 -15.77 -11.53
C SER A 23 -7.93 -14.93 -12.09
N ASP A 24 -9.10 -15.56 -12.26
CA ASP A 24 -10.34 -14.84 -12.61
C ASP A 24 -10.73 -13.83 -11.52
N LEU A 25 -10.40 -14.13 -10.26
CA LEU A 25 -10.65 -13.24 -9.13
C LEU A 25 -9.82 -11.95 -9.22
N ALA A 26 -8.57 -12.06 -9.67
CA ALA A 26 -7.71 -10.89 -9.89
C ALA A 26 -8.17 -10.09 -11.11
N LEU A 27 -8.57 -10.76 -12.19
CA LEU A 27 -9.11 -10.09 -13.37
C LEU A 27 -10.39 -9.31 -13.05
N ALA A 28 -11.30 -9.88 -12.24
CA ALA A 28 -12.53 -9.23 -11.83
C ALA A 28 -12.33 -7.93 -11.02
N LYS A 29 -11.11 -7.71 -10.49
CA LYS A 29 -10.73 -6.50 -9.77
C LYS A 29 -10.22 -5.40 -10.69
N LEU A 30 -9.92 -5.69 -11.95
CA LEU A 30 -9.44 -4.70 -12.93
C LEU A 30 -10.64 -4.07 -13.66
N ILE A 31 -10.81 -2.76 -13.52
CA ILE A 31 -11.95 -2.01 -14.05
C ILE A 31 -11.51 -1.09 -15.20
N GLY A 32 -12.36 -0.95 -16.21
CA GLY A 32 -12.10 -0.18 -17.43
C GLY A 32 -11.57 -1.06 -18.56
N ASP A 33 -11.35 -0.50 -19.75
CA ASP A 33 -10.80 -1.20 -20.92
C ASP A 33 -9.43 -0.62 -21.31
N GLY A 34 -8.56 -1.44 -21.89
CA GLY A 34 -7.24 -1.01 -22.39
C GLY A 34 -6.14 -1.02 -21.33
N GLY A 35 -5.16 -0.12 -21.47
CA GLY A 35 -3.96 -0.08 -20.64
C GLY A 35 -2.84 -1.01 -21.13
N ASP A 36 -1.78 -1.11 -20.34
CA ASP A 36 -0.59 -1.92 -20.65
C ASP A 36 -0.33 -2.96 -19.56
N VAL A 37 0.20 -4.11 -19.97
CA VAL A 37 0.71 -5.15 -19.07
C VAL A 37 2.19 -5.40 -19.34
N MET A 38 2.98 -5.39 -18.26
CA MET A 38 4.42 -5.58 -18.28
C MET A 38 4.82 -6.75 -17.37
N ARG A 39 5.85 -7.50 -17.75
CA ARG A 39 6.30 -8.68 -16.99
C ARG A 39 7.81 -8.71 -16.81
N GLU A 40 8.25 -8.99 -15.59
CA GLU A 40 9.67 -9.22 -15.27
C GLU A 40 9.79 -10.08 -14.00
N GLY A 41 10.57 -11.16 -14.04
CA GLY A 41 11.00 -11.86 -12.82
C GLY A 41 9.90 -12.39 -11.90
N GLY A 42 8.75 -12.82 -12.44
CA GLY A 42 7.60 -13.28 -11.65
C GLY A 42 6.66 -12.15 -11.19
N VAL A 43 6.95 -10.91 -11.58
CA VAL A 43 6.09 -9.75 -11.37
C VAL A 43 5.34 -9.40 -12.64
N VAL A 44 4.08 -9.04 -12.46
CA VAL A 44 3.20 -8.45 -13.48
C VAL A 44 2.84 -7.04 -13.03
N LEU A 45 3.04 -6.06 -13.89
CA LEU A 45 2.51 -4.70 -13.72
C LEU A 45 1.37 -4.49 -14.72
N VAL A 46 0.24 -3.96 -14.25
CA VAL A 46 -0.88 -3.48 -15.07
C VAL A 46 -1.04 -1.99 -14.84
N THR A 47 -1.17 -1.21 -15.91
CA THR A 47 -1.45 0.23 -15.89
C THR A 47 -2.68 0.55 -16.74
N GLY A 48 -3.28 1.73 -16.54
CA GLY A 48 -4.45 2.17 -17.32
C GLY A 48 -5.75 1.44 -16.99
N ARG A 49 -5.77 0.69 -15.88
CA ARG A 49 -6.97 0.05 -15.32
C ARG A 49 -7.18 0.59 -13.90
N ALA A 50 -8.42 0.83 -13.52
CA ALA A 50 -8.79 1.10 -12.14
C ALA A 50 -8.85 -0.23 -11.36
N TYR A 51 -8.83 -0.16 -10.02
CA TYR A 51 -8.82 -1.33 -9.15
C TYR A 51 -10.06 -1.36 -8.26
N ALA A 52 -10.92 -2.36 -8.42
CA ALA A 52 -12.07 -2.55 -7.55
C ALA A 52 -11.66 -3.21 -6.23
N THR A 53 -12.14 -2.66 -5.12
CA THR A 53 -12.21 -3.35 -3.83
C THR A 53 -13.68 -3.64 -3.52
N ARG A 54 -13.96 -4.35 -2.41
CA ARG A 54 -15.37 -4.47 -1.94
C ARG A 54 -15.95 -3.15 -1.42
N ALA A 55 -15.12 -2.13 -1.17
CA ALA A 55 -15.55 -0.86 -0.59
C ALA A 55 -15.66 0.26 -1.62
N CYS A 56 -14.78 0.30 -2.61
CA CYS A 56 -14.73 1.35 -3.63
C CYS A 56 -13.91 0.91 -4.86
N VAL A 57 -13.95 1.72 -5.91
CA VAL A 57 -13.02 1.62 -7.04
C VAL A 57 -11.90 2.64 -6.83
N VAL A 58 -10.67 2.17 -6.77
CA VAL A 58 -9.46 2.98 -6.67
C VAL A 58 -9.02 3.38 -8.08
N PRO A 59 -8.78 4.67 -8.37
CA PRO A 59 -8.21 5.13 -9.64
C PRO A 59 -6.71 4.80 -9.70
N ALA A 60 -6.39 3.50 -9.71
CA ALA A 60 -5.04 2.99 -9.64
C ALA A 60 -4.20 3.46 -10.83
N GLU A 61 -2.98 3.91 -10.54
CA GLU A 61 -2.01 4.28 -11.55
C GLU A 61 -1.15 3.08 -11.94
N GLU A 62 -0.76 2.27 -10.94
CA GLU A 62 -0.02 1.04 -11.12
C GLU A 62 -0.58 -0.07 -10.22
N ILE A 63 -0.73 -1.27 -10.80
CA ILE A 63 -1.24 -2.45 -10.11
C ILE A 63 -0.24 -3.59 -10.34
N PHE A 64 0.42 -4.02 -9.27
CA PHE A 64 1.40 -5.10 -9.33
C PHE A 64 0.85 -6.39 -8.74
N TYR A 65 1.21 -7.48 -9.40
CA TYR A 65 1.08 -8.84 -8.88
C TYR A 65 2.47 -9.47 -8.82
N ASP A 66 2.91 -9.81 -7.62
CA ASP A 66 4.21 -10.42 -7.35
C ASP A 66 4.02 -11.84 -6.84
N GLN A 67 4.39 -12.81 -7.67
CA GLN A 67 4.30 -14.23 -7.32
C GLN A 67 5.05 -14.57 -6.02
N ALA A 68 6.10 -13.83 -5.66
CA ALA A 68 6.84 -14.08 -4.43
C ALA A 68 6.10 -13.60 -3.18
N ALA A 69 5.27 -12.56 -3.28
CA ALA A 69 4.50 -12.02 -2.15
C ALA A 69 3.21 -12.81 -1.91
N ARG A 70 2.60 -13.33 -2.99
CA ARG A 70 1.33 -14.04 -2.94
C ARG A 70 1.36 -15.21 -1.93
N PRO A 71 0.46 -15.24 -0.93
CA PRO A 71 0.37 -16.37 -0.01
C PRO A 71 -0.17 -17.63 -0.68
N ASP A 72 0.30 -18.80 -0.23
CA ASP A 72 -0.23 -20.08 -0.67
C ASP A 72 -1.64 -20.35 -0.12
N GLY A 73 -2.32 -21.34 -0.71
CA GLY A 73 -3.62 -21.82 -0.24
C GLY A 73 -4.81 -20.94 -0.64
N LYS A 74 -5.99 -21.32 -0.15
CA LYS A 74 -7.25 -20.62 -0.45
C LYS A 74 -7.40 -19.42 0.50
N GLY A 75 -7.67 -18.24 -0.06
CA GLY A 75 -8.00 -17.05 0.72
C GLY A 75 -8.32 -15.84 -0.16
N PRO A 76 -8.72 -14.70 0.45
CA PRO A 76 -9.06 -13.48 -0.29
C PRO A 76 -7.91 -12.97 -1.17
N TRP A 77 -6.66 -13.18 -0.73
CA TRP A 77 -5.44 -12.79 -1.43
C TRP A 77 -5.30 -13.35 -2.86
N LEU A 78 -6.07 -14.37 -3.24
CA LEU A 78 -6.07 -14.89 -4.62
C LEU A 78 -6.66 -13.92 -5.65
N GLY A 79 -7.49 -12.97 -5.22
CA GLY A 79 -8.01 -11.89 -6.06
C GLY A 79 -7.29 -10.56 -5.85
N GLU A 80 -6.44 -10.45 -4.84
CA GLU A 80 -5.86 -9.16 -4.48
C GLU A 80 -4.57 -8.89 -5.27
N ALA A 81 -4.33 -7.60 -5.55
CA ALA A 81 -3.02 -7.17 -6.00
C ALA A 81 -2.02 -7.21 -4.83
N ASP A 82 -0.73 -7.26 -5.16
CA ASP A 82 0.36 -7.27 -4.18
C ASP A 82 0.92 -5.86 -3.95
N LYS A 83 0.76 -4.96 -4.92
CA LYS A 83 0.92 -3.52 -4.72
C LYS A 83 -0.06 -2.74 -5.58
N ILE A 84 -0.63 -1.68 -5.03
CA ILE A 84 -1.42 -0.69 -5.77
C ILE A 84 -0.88 0.68 -5.39
N SER A 85 -0.67 1.55 -6.37
CA SER A 85 -0.38 2.97 -6.13
C SER A 85 -1.40 3.86 -6.83
N TRP A 86 -1.82 4.92 -6.14
CA TRP A 86 -2.76 5.91 -6.67
C TRP A 86 -2.56 7.24 -5.96
N ARG A 87 -3.09 8.31 -6.56
CA ARG A 87 -3.26 9.59 -5.88
C ARG A 87 -4.67 9.69 -5.33
N ASP A 88 -4.79 9.87 -4.02
CA ASP A 88 -6.07 10.10 -3.37
C ASP A 88 -6.60 11.49 -3.73
N GLU A 89 -7.74 11.56 -4.41
CA GLU A 89 -8.27 12.82 -4.95
C GLU A 89 -8.63 13.83 -3.85
N ALA A 90 -9.10 13.34 -2.69
CA ALA A 90 -9.57 14.21 -1.61
C ALA A 90 -8.41 14.87 -0.84
N SER A 91 -7.39 14.10 -0.47
CA SER A 91 -6.20 14.62 0.22
C SER A 91 -5.18 15.22 -0.74
N GLY A 92 -5.21 14.83 -2.01
CA GLY A 92 -4.18 15.13 -3.00
C GLY A 92 -2.87 14.38 -2.77
N TYR A 93 -2.82 13.44 -1.83
CA TYR A 93 -1.62 12.68 -1.49
C TYR A 93 -1.56 11.34 -2.18
N ASP A 94 -0.34 10.92 -2.45
CA ASP A 94 -0.08 9.64 -3.07
C ASP A 94 -0.10 8.52 -2.03
N CYS A 95 -0.74 7.43 -2.41
CA CYS A 95 -1.10 6.32 -1.56
C CYS A 95 -0.59 5.01 -2.15
N ILE A 96 -0.18 4.09 -1.27
CA ILE A 96 0.25 2.75 -1.62
C ILE A 96 -0.46 1.74 -0.71
N ILE A 97 -0.88 0.63 -1.31
CA ILE A 97 -1.04 -0.63 -0.60
C ILE A 97 0.07 -1.55 -1.05
N LEU A 98 0.71 -2.24 -0.12
CA LEU A 98 1.78 -3.18 -0.41
C LEU A 98 1.65 -4.42 0.47
N ARG A 99 1.79 -5.59 -0.14
CA ARG A 99 1.88 -6.88 0.52
C ARG A 99 3.30 -7.15 0.96
N ASP A 100 3.43 -7.53 2.22
CA ASP A 100 4.70 -8.03 2.75
C ASP A 100 5.09 -9.36 2.08
N THR A 101 6.34 -9.48 1.65
CA THR A 101 6.82 -10.67 0.92
C THR A 101 7.09 -11.87 1.81
N GLU A 102 7.37 -11.64 3.10
CA GLU A 102 7.78 -12.68 4.04
C GLU A 102 6.56 -13.35 4.67
N ASP A 103 5.59 -12.54 5.12
CA ASP A 103 4.43 -12.96 5.93
C ASP A 103 3.09 -12.84 5.19
N GLY A 104 3.02 -12.02 4.13
CA GLY A 104 1.88 -11.97 3.21
C GLY A 104 0.70 -11.08 3.63
N PHE A 105 0.83 -10.32 4.73
CA PHE A 105 -0.17 -9.32 5.14
C PHE A 105 -0.07 -8.05 4.28
N LEU A 106 -1.14 -7.26 4.23
CA LEU A 106 -1.17 -5.98 3.52
C LEU A 106 -0.81 -4.82 4.48
N SER A 107 -0.21 -3.77 3.93
CA SER A 107 0.14 -2.54 4.63
C SER A 107 -0.25 -1.33 3.78
N GLY A 108 -0.55 -0.22 4.43
CA GLY A 108 -0.95 1.02 3.78
C GLY A 108 0.05 2.15 4.03
N TYR A 109 0.28 2.98 3.01
CA TYR A 109 1.27 4.07 3.07
C TYR A 109 0.74 5.33 2.38
N VAL A 110 1.11 6.49 2.92
CA VAL A 110 0.78 7.81 2.39
C VAL A 110 2.05 8.65 2.31
N GLY A 111 2.31 9.23 1.13
CA GLY A 111 3.43 10.11 0.87
C GLY A 111 3.02 11.58 1.09
N ILE A 112 3.77 12.27 1.94
CA ILE A 112 3.60 13.71 2.21
C ILE A 112 4.75 14.53 1.61
N PRO A 113 4.47 15.77 1.17
CA PRO A 113 5.48 16.65 0.58
C PRO A 113 6.43 17.25 1.63
N HIS A 114 7.54 17.84 1.17
CA HIS A 114 8.56 18.46 2.03
C HIS A 114 8.06 19.63 2.89
N ASP A 115 7.02 20.33 2.44
CA ASP A 115 6.40 21.45 3.17
C ASP A 115 5.37 21.00 4.22
N HIS A 116 5.07 19.69 4.32
CA HIS A 116 4.16 19.16 5.32
C HIS A 116 4.75 19.28 6.75
N PRO A 117 3.97 19.66 7.78
CA PRO A 117 4.48 19.86 9.16
C PRO A 117 5.16 18.63 9.78
N LEU A 118 4.71 17.43 9.40
CA LEU A 118 5.26 16.14 9.85
C LEU A 118 6.37 15.59 8.94
N TRP A 119 6.84 16.34 7.95
CA TRP A 119 7.91 15.88 7.09
C TRP A 119 9.19 15.61 7.90
N GLY A 120 9.80 14.44 7.69
CA GLY A 120 11.02 14.03 8.40
C GLY A 120 10.80 13.47 9.81
N TRP A 121 9.56 13.41 10.29
CA TRP A 121 9.26 12.81 11.60
C TRP A 121 9.28 11.29 11.54
N ASP A 122 9.98 10.68 12.49
CA ASP A 122 9.85 9.24 12.72
C ASP A 122 8.44 8.92 13.24
N ASN A 123 7.89 7.77 12.82
CA ASN A 123 6.55 7.31 13.15
C ASN A 123 6.35 7.20 14.66
N GLY A 124 7.38 6.76 15.41
CA GLY A 124 7.33 6.67 16.86
C GLY A 124 7.55 8.01 17.57
N ALA A 125 7.96 9.05 16.83
CA ALA A 125 8.14 10.39 17.35
C ALA A 125 6.93 11.30 17.13
N VAL A 126 5.95 10.89 16.30
CA VAL A 126 4.69 11.62 16.13
C VAL A 126 3.92 11.58 17.45
N PRO A 127 3.69 12.73 18.12
CA PRO A 127 3.02 12.78 19.40
C PRO A 127 1.56 12.34 19.29
N SER A 128 1.08 11.61 20.28
CA SER A 128 -0.30 11.07 20.27
C SER A 128 -1.39 12.15 20.28
N ASP A 129 -1.07 13.35 20.77
CA ASP A 129 -1.98 14.51 20.78
C ASP A 129 -2.17 15.14 19.39
N ILE A 130 -1.34 14.79 18.39
CA ILE A 130 -1.62 15.08 16.97
C ILE A 130 -2.85 14.31 16.48
N GLY A 131 -3.21 13.21 17.14
CA GLY A 131 -4.47 12.52 16.91
C GLY A 131 -4.50 11.66 15.64
N ILE A 132 -3.34 11.20 15.14
CA ILE A 132 -3.32 10.23 14.04
C ILE A 132 -3.83 8.88 14.55
N GLU A 133 -4.96 8.43 13.99
CA GLU A 133 -5.59 7.16 14.28
C GLU A 133 -5.72 6.31 13.01
N VAL A 134 -4.97 5.21 12.97
CA VAL A 134 -4.93 4.21 11.90
C VAL A 134 -4.74 2.82 12.51
N HIS A 135 -5.01 1.76 11.75
CA HIS A 135 -4.86 0.37 12.17
C HIS A 135 -3.54 0.07 12.90
N GLY A 136 -3.63 -0.08 14.22
CA GLY A 136 -2.47 -0.38 15.08
C GLY A 136 -1.50 0.79 15.31
N GLY A 137 -1.81 1.98 14.79
CA GLY A 137 -0.94 3.16 14.81
C GLY A 137 0.05 3.21 13.63
N LEU A 138 0.84 4.28 13.58
CA LEU A 138 1.92 4.40 12.59
C LEU A 138 3.02 3.38 12.92
N THR A 139 3.42 2.59 11.93
CA THR A 139 4.51 1.61 12.03
C THR A 139 5.63 1.85 11.03
N TYR A 140 5.47 2.86 10.17
CA TYR A 140 6.45 3.22 9.13
C TYR A 140 6.55 4.73 8.94
N SER A 141 7.78 5.21 8.78
CA SER A 141 8.14 6.58 8.39
C SER A 141 9.51 6.61 7.74
N ARG A 142 9.63 6.91 6.44
CA ARG A 142 10.94 7.12 5.79
C ARG A 142 10.82 8.02 4.56
N LEU A 143 11.94 8.60 4.15
CA LEU A 143 12.10 9.19 2.83
C LEU A 143 11.87 8.13 1.74
N CYS A 144 11.40 8.51 0.55
CA CYS A 144 11.37 7.60 -0.60
C CYS A 144 12.76 6.98 -0.81
N GLU A 145 12.80 5.64 -0.87
CA GLU A 145 14.02 4.89 -1.14
C GLU A 145 14.40 5.01 -2.61
N GLU A 146 15.26 5.99 -2.94
CA GLU A 146 15.89 6.19 -4.26
C GLU A 146 14.89 6.26 -5.44
N GLY A 147 14.77 7.44 -6.04
CA GLY A 147 14.04 7.63 -7.30
C GLY A 147 14.44 6.62 -8.39
N PRO A 148 13.67 6.52 -9.48
CA PRO A 148 13.79 5.41 -10.42
C PRO A 148 15.25 5.22 -10.86
N SER A 149 15.80 4.04 -10.64
CA SER A 149 17.08 3.68 -11.25
C SER A 149 16.94 3.89 -12.76
N PRO A 150 17.98 4.39 -13.49
CA PRO A 150 17.90 4.55 -14.94
C PRO A 150 17.52 3.26 -15.70
N ALA A 151 17.57 2.11 -15.04
CA ALA A 151 16.88 0.89 -15.45
C ALA A 151 15.79 0.51 -14.43
N ARG A 152 14.54 0.90 -14.72
CA ARG A 152 13.33 0.44 -14.02
C ARG A 152 13.31 -1.10 -13.96
N ARG A 153 13.22 -1.66 -12.75
CA ARG A 153 13.06 -3.10 -12.51
C ARG A 153 11.75 -3.34 -11.76
N LEU A 154 10.78 -3.96 -12.41
CA LEU A 154 9.45 -4.22 -11.85
C LEU A 154 9.53 -5.05 -10.57
N ALA A 155 10.44 -6.02 -10.52
CA ALA A 155 10.66 -6.84 -9.33
C ALA A 155 11.12 -6.05 -8.10
N VAL A 156 11.77 -4.91 -8.31
CA VAL A 156 12.19 -4.01 -7.22
C VAL A 156 11.03 -3.08 -6.84
N GLU A 157 10.38 -2.49 -7.83
CA GLU A 157 9.30 -1.51 -7.60
C GLU A 157 8.05 -2.12 -6.99
N ALA A 158 7.73 -3.37 -7.33
CA ALA A 158 6.61 -4.10 -6.74
C ALA A 158 6.74 -4.26 -5.22
N ARG A 159 7.94 -4.07 -4.65
CA ARG A 159 8.26 -4.29 -3.23
C ARG A 159 8.71 -3.04 -2.49
N ARG A 160 8.85 -1.91 -3.19
CA ARG A 160 9.32 -0.65 -2.59
C ARG A 160 8.14 0.25 -2.21
N ILE A 161 8.31 0.95 -1.09
CA ILE A 161 7.45 2.05 -0.67
C ILE A 161 7.96 3.32 -1.35
N CYS A 162 7.69 3.39 -2.65
CA CYS A 162 7.78 4.59 -3.46
C CYS A 162 6.86 4.38 -4.67
N HIS A 163 6.19 5.43 -5.14
CA HIS A 163 5.59 5.43 -6.46
C HIS A 163 6.37 6.44 -7.29
N VAL A 164 6.72 6.03 -8.50
CA VAL A 164 7.26 6.92 -9.50
C VAL A 164 6.39 6.66 -10.71
N THR A 165 5.42 7.54 -10.93
CA THR A 165 4.61 7.45 -12.13
C THR A 165 5.47 7.83 -13.32
N LEU A 166 5.70 6.89 -14.24
CA LEU A 166 6.23 7.19 -15.58
C LEU A 166 5.15 7.83 -16.45
N ARG A 167 4.43 8.83 -15.97
CA ARG A 167 3.66 9.67 -16.88
C ARG A 167 4.66 10.59 -17.60
N PRO A 168 4.49 10.86 -18.91
CA PRO A 168 5.02 12.12 -19.44
C PRO A 168 4.54 13.24 -18.51
N ALA A 169 5.33 14.31 -18.33
CA ALA A 169 4.90 15.48 -17.57
C ALA A 169 3.66 16.11 -18.25
N VAL A 170 2.49 15.55 -18.02
CA VAL A 170 1.20 16.09 -18.44
C VAL A 170 0.87 17.10 -17.36
N TYR A 171 0.86 18.37 -17.77
CA TYR A 171 0.42 19.48 -16.94
C TYR A 171 -1.00 19.17 -16.45
N HIS A 172 -1.15 18.97 -15.14
CA HIS A 172 -2.44 18.99 -14.47
C HIS A 172 -2.57 20.38 -13.85
N PRO A 173 -3.66 21.12 -14.14
CA PRO A 173 -3.88 22.41 -13.50
C PRO A 173 -3.89 22.24 -11.99
N VAL A 174 -3.14 23.09 -11.29
CA VAL A 174 -3.09 23.17 -9.84
C VAL A 174 -4.50 23.53 -9.35
N THR A 175 -5.17 22.57 -8.75
CA THR A 175 -6.50 22.66 -8.13
C THR A 175 -6.41 22.95 -6.64
N HIS A 176 -5.33 22.54 -5.98
CA HIS A 176 -5.07 22.78 -4.56
C HIS A 176 -3.69 23.42 -4.37
N ALA A 177 -3.54 24.30 -3.37
CA ALA A 177 -2.26 24.98 -3.08
C ALA A 177 -1.10 24.01 -2.79
N THR A 178 -1.40 22.76 -2.48
CA THR A 178 -0.47 21.68 -2.16
C THR A 178 -0.42 20.59 -3.23
N ASP A 179 -0.70 20.89 -4.50
CA ASP A 179 -0.64 19.93 -5.64
C ASP A 179 0.78 19.42 -5.98
N HIS A 180 1.58 19.21 -4.95
CA HIS A 180 2.85 18.51 -4.99
C HIS A 180 2.63 17.07 -5.44
N ARG A 181 3.52 16.60 -6.30
CA ARG A 181 3.58 15.19 -6.72
C ARG A 181 4.74 14.54 -6.02
N VAL A 182 4.54 13.37 -5.42
CA VAL A 182 5.61 12.57 -4.81
C VAL A 182 6.54 11.92 -5.86
N GLU A 183 6.43 12.33 -7.12
CA GLU A 183 7.55 12.27 -8.06
C GLU A 183 8.81 13.01 -7.53
N ASP A 184 8.68 13.83 -6.48
CA ASP A 184 9.82 14.40 -5.75
C ASP A 184 10.57 13.31 -4.96
N PRO A 185 11.89 13.12 -5.20
CA PRO A 185 12.72 12.19 -4.45
C PRO A 185 12.76 12.44 -2.93
N HIS A 186 12.21 13.56 -2.45
CA HIS A 186 12.17 13.91 -1.04
C HIS A 186 10.84 13.66 -0.34
N ALA A 187 9.86 13.00 -0.96
CA ALA A 187 8.63 12.67 -0.25
C ALA A 187 8.89 11.81 0.99
N TRP A 188 8.18 12.11 2.07
CA TRP A 188 8.22 11.36 3.32
C TRP A 188 6.99 10.47 3.42
N TRP A 189 7.20 9.18 3.62
CA TRP A 189 6.14 8.18 3.63
C TRP A 189 5.81 7.76 5.04
N PHE A 190 4.55 7.95 5.46
CA PHE A 190 3.99 7.34 6.65
C PHE A 190 3.23 6.06 6.30
N GLY A 191 3.16 5.10 7.22
CA GLY A 191 2.36 3.89 6.99
C GLY A 191 2.06 3.08 8.24
N PHE A 192 1.25 2.06 8.03
CA PHE A 192 0.79 1.09 9.02
C PHE A 192 0.80 -0.32 8.43
N SER A 193 0.97 -1.33 9.28
CA SER A 193 1.05 -2.75 8.90
C SER A 193 -0.14 -3.54 9.43
N CYS A 194 -0.61 -4.57 8.71
CA CYS A 194 -1.68 -5.46 9.20
C CYS A 194 -1.14 -6.75 9.81
N ASP A 195 -0.18 -6.62 10.72
CA ASP A 195 0.51 -7.71 11.42
C ASP A 195 0.34 -7.64 12.96
N HIS A 196 -0.79 -7.10 13.41
CA HIS A 196 -1.08 -6.93 14.84
C HIS A 196 -1.68 -8.19 15.47
N ALA A 197 -1.78 -8.21 16.81
CA ALA A 197 -2.24 -9.36 17.60
C ALA A 197 -3.60 -9.95 17.14
N TYR A 198 -4.48 -9.12 16.56
CA TYR A 198 -5.80 -9.52 16.09
C TYR A 198 -5.88 -9.80 14.58
N ASP A 199 -4.78 -9.65 13.85
CA ASP A 199 -4.76 -9.80 12.39
C ASP A 199 -4.44 -11.24 12.00
N LEU A 200 -5.17 -11.80 11.04
CA LEU A 200 -4.81 -13.07 10.42
C LEU A 200 -3.65 -12.83 9.44
N ILE A 201 -2.47 -13.38 9.76
CA ILE A 201 -1.31 -13.33 8.87
C ILE A 201 -1.33 -14.59 7.98
N PRO A 202 -1.45 -14.44 6.63
CA PRO A 202 -1.67 -15.58 5.74
C PRO A 202 -0.66 -16.72 5.88
N ARG A 203 0.64 -16.40 5.96
CA ARG A 203 1.70 -17.42 6.02
C ARG A 203 1.87 -18.04 7.40
N HIS A 204 1.37 -17.41 8.47
CA HIS A 204 1.37 -18.01 9.82
C HIS A 204 0.21 -18.99 10.02
N ALA A 205 -0.89 -18.81 9.29
CA ALA A 205 -2.07 -19.67 9.39
C ALA A 205 -1.85 -21.09 8.82
N GLN A 206 -0.84 -21.27 7.96
CA GLN A 206 -0.55 -22.53 7.25
C GLN A 206 0.08 -23.63 8.13
N GLY A 207 0.63 -23.28 9.31
CA GLY A 207 1.44 -24.20 10.14
C GLY A 207 0.82 -24.68 11.46
N SER A 208 -0.33 -24.15 11.89
CA SER A 208 -0.86 -24.49 13.23
C SER A 208 -1.79 -25.70 13.20
N SER A 209 -1.30 -26.84 13.72
CA SER A 209 -2.12 -28.01 14.00
C SER A 209 -3.07 -27.74 15.18
N ARG A 210 -4.34 -27.47 14.87
CA ARG A 210 -5.49 -27.31 15.80
C ARG A 210 -5.40 -26.12 16.79
N PRO A 211 -6.55 -25.46 17.07
CA PRO A 211 -6.59 -24.26 17.90
C PRO A 211 -6.34 -24.61 19.37
N LYS A 212 -5.29 -24.05 19.95
CA LYS A 212 -5.18 -23.94 21.41
C LYS A 212 -5.65 -22.54 21.81
N SER A 213 -6.78 -22.53 22.50
CA SER A 213 -7.53 -21.39 23.03
C SER A 213 -8.39 -20.63 22.02
N SER A 214 -9.70 -20.77 22.21
CA SER A 214 -10.74 -19.83 21.82
C SER A 214 -10.42 -18.41 22.32
N GLU A 215 -10.98 -17.41 21.62
CA GLU A 215 -11.01 -15.97 21.96
C GLU A 215 -9.90 -15.09 21.38
N LEU A 216 -9.70 -15.15 20.06
CA LEU A 216 -9.91 -14.01 19.15
C LEU A 216 -9.97 -14.56 17.72
N ALA A 217 -11.09 -14.37 17.03
CA ALA A 217 -11.18 -14.65 15.61
C ALA A 217 -10.26 -13.66 14.86
N ARG A 218 -9.01 -14.07 14.63
CA ARG A 218 -8.05 -13.26 13.86
C ARG A 218 -8.65 -12.95 12.51
N THR A 219 -8.67 -11.68 12.13
CA THR A 219 -9.32 -11.21 10.92
C THR A 219 -8.27 -10.83 9.89
N TYR A 220 -8.39 -11.34 8.67
CA TYR A 220 -7.54 -10.89 7.57
C TYR A 220 -7.96 -9.47 7.16
N ARG A 221 -6.99 -8.56 7.11
CA ARG A 221 -7.20 -7.20 6.62
C ARG A 221 -7.02 -7.20 5.11
N ASP A 222 -8.15 -7.32 4.42
CA ASP A 222 -8.22 -7.37 2.96
C ASP A 222 -7.94 -6.02 2.31
N ASP A 223 -7.81 -6.04 0.98
CA ASP A 223 -7.55 -4.85 0.18
C ASP A 223 -8.49 -3.67 0.48
N ALA A 224 -9.78 -3.94 0.64
CA ALA A 224 -10.77 -2.92 0.96
C ALA A 224 -10.56 -2.30 2.33
N TYR A 225 -10.19 -3.10 3.34
CA TYR A 225 -9.84 -2.58 4.65
C TYR A 225 -8.63 -1.67 4.56
N VAL A 226 -7.56 -2.13 3.91
CA VAL A 226 -6.33 -1.34 3.82
C VAL A 226 -6.54 -0.06 2.99
N VAL A 227 -7.33 -0.09 1.90
CA VAL A 227 -7.69 1.14 1.16
C VAL A 227 -8.37 2.15 2.08
N ARG A 228 -9.37 1.72 2.88
CA ARG A 228 -10.08 2.64 3.78
C ARG A 228 -9.14 3.24 4.83
N GLU A 229 -8.29 2.43 5.44
CA GLU A 229 -7.31 2.91 6.42
C GLU A 229 -6.29 3.88 5.79
N THR A 230 -5.81 3.59 4.58
CA THR A 230 -4.88 4.47 3.85
C THR A 230 -5.53 5.81 3.49
N VAL A 231 -6.77 5.81 2.99
CA VAL A 231 -7.50 7.05 2.68
C VAL A 231 -7.79 7.85 3.95
N ALA A 232 -8.16 7.18 5.04
CA ALA A 232 -8.36 7.86 6.32
C ALA A 232 -7.06 8.46 6.89
N LEU A 233 -5.92 7.77 6.73
CA LEU A 233 -4.61 8.33 7.08
C LEU A 233 -4.28 9.55 6.22
N ALA A 234 -4.55 9.48 4.90
CA ALA A 234 -4.28 10.59 3.99
C ALA A 234 -5.13 11.83 4.32
N ALA A 235 -6.40 11.64 4.67
CA ALA A 235 -7.28 12.72 5.10
C ALA A 235 -6.81 13.37 6.42
N GLN A 236 -6.32 12.59 7.38
CA GLN A 236 -5.77 13.11 8.65
C GLN A 236 -4.48 13.90 8.43
N LEU A 237 -3.56 13.38 7.62
CA LEU A 237 -2.34 14.10 7.24
C LEU A 237 -2.69 15.41 6.53
N ARG A 238 -3.70 15.39 5.65
CA ARG A 238 -4.13 16.60 4.95
C ARG A 238 -4.67 17.66 5.91
N ALA A 239 -5.51 17.27 6.86
CA ALA A 239 -6.03 18.18 7.88
C ALA A 239 -4.89 18.81 8.70
N ILE A 240 -3.86 18.03 9.07
CA ILE A 240 -2.68 18.54 9.78
C ILE A 240 -1.93 19.59 8.95
N ALA A 241 -1.75 19.36 7.65
CA ALA A 241 -1.12 20.33 6.75
C ALA A 241 -1.91 21.65 6.66
N GLU A 242 -3.23 21.58 6.74
CA GLU A 242 -4.13 22.74 6.67
C GLU A 242 -4.35 23.41 8.04
N GLY A 243 -3.88 22.79 9.13
CA GLY A 243 -4.10 23.27 10.49
C GLY A 243 -5.53 23.01 11.00
N ASP A 244 -6.24 22.09 10.36
CA ASP A 244 -7.61 21.69 10.67
C ASP A 244 -7.66 20.50 11.64
N ALA A 245 -8.84 20.27 12.22
CA ALA A 245 -9.08 19.09 13.04
C ALA A 245 -9.11 17.82 12.19
N ALA A 246 -8.58 16.72 12.72
CA ALA A 246 -8.66 15.42 12.08
C ALA A 246 -10.13 15.05 11.75
N PRO A 247 -10.41 14.53 10.54
CA PRO A 247 -11.76 14.13 10.17
C PRO A 247 -12.30 13.05 11.12
N GLN A 248 -13.56 13.16 11.50
CA GLN A 248 -14.21 12.12 12.29
C GLN A 248 -14.32 10.83 11.46
N ARG A 249 -13.92 9.72 12.07
CA ARG A 249 -14.01 8.40 11.45
C ARG A 249 -15.35 7.75 11.78
N ASP A 250 -16.00 7.17 10.79
CA ASP A 250 -17.24 6.41 10.97
C ASP A 250 -16.99 5.10 11.73
N ASP A 251 -15.84 4.46 11.49
CA ASP A 251 -15.38 3.25 12.15
C ASP A 251 -14.01 3.47 12.80
N GLN A 252 -13.93 3.21 14.11
CA GLN A 252 -12.67 3.24 14.84
C GLN A 252 -11.85 1.97 14.52
N PRO A 253 -10.55 2.07 14.20
CA PRO A 253 -9.73 0.88 14.03
C PRO A 253 -9.73 0.04 15.32
N PRO A 254 -9.58 -1.29 15.21
CA PRO A 254 -9.55 -2.16 16.37
C PRO A 254 -8.43 -1.69 17.33
N PRO A 255 -8.68 -1.71 18.65
CA PRO A 255 -7.71 -1.21 19.61
C PRO A 255 -6.38 -1.96 19.47
N ILE A 256 -5.27 -1.24 19.72
CA ILE A 256 -3.94 -1.85 19.82
C ILE A 256 -4.01 -2.88 20.96
N GLY A 257 -4.04 -4.16 20.61
CA GLY A 257 -3.84 -5.21 21.59
C GLY A 257 -2.46 -5.01 22.21
N LEU A 258 -2.34 -5.17 23.53
CA LEU A 258 -1.04 -5.12 24.21
C LEU A 258 -0.12 -6.13 23.51
N ASP A 259 0.77 -5.67 22.66
CA ASP A 259 1.78 -6.50 22.02
C ASP A 259 2.84 -6.81 23.09
N PRO A 260 2.91 -8.05 23.61
CA PRO A 260 3.87 -8.40 24.64
C PRO A 260 5.32 -8.29 24.16
N SER A 261 5.57 -8.17 22.84
CA SER A 261 6.90 -7.99 22.25
C SER A 261 7.34 -6.54 22.10
N ARG A 262 6.40 -5.56 22.16
CA ARG A 262 6.69 -4.11 22.09
C ARG A 262 6.73 -3.43 23.46
N GLY A 263 6.59 -4.19 24.55
CA GLY A 263 6.68 -3.71 25.92
C GLY A 263 8.11 -3.39 26.37
N GLY A 264 8.48 -2.10 26.32
CA GLY A 264 9.54 -1.54 27.16
C GLY A 264 10.96 -1.69 26.63
N GLY A 265 11.35 -0.78 25.73
CA GLY A 265 12.75 -0.41 25.56
C GLY A 265 13.29 0.15 26.86
N ARG A 266 13.85 -0.70 27.72
CA ARG A 266 14.73 -0.25 28.80
C ARG A 266 15.91 0.43 28.13
N GLY A 267 16.00 1.75 28.29
CA GLY A 267 17.22 2.49 28.05
C GLY A 267 18.39 1.77 28.73
N ARG A 268 19.35 1.33 27.93
CA ARG A 268 20.66 1.00 28.44
C ARG A 268 21.46 2.30 28.42
N LEU A 269 21.82 2.73 29.62
CA LEU A 269 22.92 3.64 29.90
C LEU A 269 24.19 3.22 29.17
#